data_AF-A0A3L6R7F9-F1
#
_entry.id   AF-A0A3L6R7F9-F1
#
_cell.length_a   1.000
_cell.length_b   1.000
_cell.length_c   1.000
_cell.angle_alpha   90.00
_cell.angle_beta   90.00
_cell.angle_gamma   90.00
#
_symmetry.space_group_name_H-M   'P 1'
#
loop_
_entity.id
_entity.type
_entity.pdbx_description
1 polymer ?
#
loop_
_entity_poly.entity_id
_entity_poly.type
_entity_poly.pdbx_seq_one_letter_code
_entity_poly.pdbx_strand_id
1 'polypeptide(L)'
;MVESVHRAATAPANEGKPLVVRNHLSMVAFNNITRLAFGKRFMNANGEIDEQGREFKTIVNNGIKIGASLSVAEFIWYLRWLCPLNEELYKTHNERRDRLTMKIIEEHAKALKESGAKQHFVDALFTLKEQYDLSEDTVIGLLWM
;
A
#
# COMPACT_ATOMS: atom_id res chain seq x y z
N MET A 1 -11.21 -6.41 -14.05
CA MET A 1 -10.12 -7.37 -14.36
C MET A 1 -10.34 -8.06 -15.70
N VAL A 2 -11.43 -8.83 -15.83
CA VAL A 2 -11.73 -9.59 -17.05
C VAL A 2 -11.76 -8.69 -18.28
N GLU A 3 -12.44 -7.54 -18.17
CA GLU A 3 -12.47 -6.53 -19.24
C GLU A 3 -11.10 -5.94 -19.59
N SER A 4 -10.24 -5.69 -18.60
CA SER A 4 -8.90 -5.14 -18.85
C SER A 4 -7.97 -6.15 -19.53
N VAL A 5 -8.10 -7.44 -19.17
CA VAL A 5 -7.35 -8.54 -19.79
C VAL A 5 -7.89 -8.81 -21.18
N HIS A 6 -9.21 -8.84 -21.35
CA HIS A 6 -9.87 -9.02 -22.63
C HIS A 6 -9.46 -7.91 -23.61
N ARG A 7 -9.55 -6.64 -23.21
CA ARG A 7 -9.11 -5.49 -24.02
C ARG A 7 -7.64 -5.60 -24.42
N ALA A 8 -6.77 -6.04 -23.51
CA ALA A 8 -5.34 -6.19 -23.79
C ALA A 8 -5.06 -7.36 -24.74
N ALA A 9 -5.84 -8.44 -24.66
CA ALA A 9 -5.73 -9.62 -25.51
C ALA A 9 -6.30 -9.40 -26.93
N THR A 10 -7.37 -8.61 -27.05
CA THR A 10 -8.03 -8.31 -28.35
C THR A 10 -7.45 -7.08 -29.04
N ALA A 11 -6.43 -6.43 -28.47
CA ALA A 11 -5.78 -5.30 -29.10
C ALA A 11 -5.03 -5.78 -30.37
N PRO A 12 -5.16 -5.09 -31.53
CA PRO A 12 -4.53 -5.51 -32.79
C PRO A 12 -3.01 -5.70 -32.68
N ALA A 13 -2.37 -4.96 -31.77
CA ALA A 13 -0.94 -5.06 -31.51
C ALA A 13 -0.51 -6.32 -30.75
N ASN A 14 -1.44 -7.02 -30.10
CA ASN A 14 -1.20 -8.12 -29.16
C ASN A 14 -1.81 -9.46 -29.61
N GLU A 15 -2.42 -9.52 -30.79
CA GLU A 15 -3.00 -10.75 -31.31
C GLU A 15 -1.93 -11.85 -31.43
N GLY A 16 -2.20 -13.01 -30.83
CA GLY A 16 -1.26 -14.16 -30.80
C GLY A 16 -0.02 -13.99 -29.90
N LYS A 17 0.13 -12.88 -29.16
CA LYS A 17 1.29 -12.64 -28.29
C LYS A 17 1.02 -13.06 -26.84
N PRO A 18 2.06 -13.54 -26.11
CA PRO A 18 1.95 -13.75 -24.67
C PRO A 18 1.61 -12.46 -23.93
N LEU A 19 0.60 -12.50 -23.05
CA LEU A 19 0.16 -11.36 -22.25
C LEU A 19 0.76 -11.42 -20.83
N VAL A 20 1.33 -10.30 -20.37
CA VAL A 20 1.83 -10.18 -18.99
C VAL A 20 0.66 -9.88 -18.04
N VAL A 21 0.03 -10.94 -17.53
CA VAL A 21 -1.15 -10.84 -16.64
C VAL A 21 -0.83 -10.22 -15.27
N ARG A 22 0.44 -10.29 -14.84
CA ARG A 22 0.91 -9.74 -13.56
C ARG A 22 0.45 -8.30 -13.33
N ASN A 23 0.52 -7.45 -14.34
CA ASN A 23 0.16 -6.04 -14.21
C ASN A 23 -1.34 -5.87 -13.94
N HIS A 24 -2.19 -6.67 -14.61
CA HIS A 24 -3.64 -6.66 -14.41
C HIS A 24 -4.01 -7.17 -13.01
N LEU A 25 -3.40 -8.26 -12.56
CA LEU A 25 -3.62 -8.80 -11.22
C LEU A 25 -3.14 -7.83 -10.13
N SER A 26 -1.97 -7.22 -10.31
CA SER A 26 -1.44 -6.23 -9.37
C SER A 26 -2.38 -5.04 -9.21
N MET A 27 -2.99 -4.55 -10.29
CA MET A 27 -3.99 -3.47 -10.23
C MET A 27 -5.27 -3.88 -9.49
N VAL A 28 -5.75 -5.11 -9.70
CA VAL A 28 -6.95 -5.61 -9.02
C VAL A 28 -6.70 -5.80 -7.53
N ALA A 29 -5.58 -6.42 -7.18
CA ALA A 29 -5.15 -6.58 -5.79
C ALA A 29 -5.02 -5.21 -5.11
N PHE A 30 -4.37 -4.25 -5.77
CA PHE A 30 -4.22 -2.89 -5.27
C PHE A 30 -5.58 -2.23 -4.99
N ASN A 31 -6.52 -2.29 -5.93
CA ASN A 31 -7.84 -1.70 -5.76
C ASN A 31 -8.65 -2.37 -4.64
N ASN A 32 -8.54 -3.69 -4.49
CA ASN A 32 -9.23 -4.42 -3.44
C ASN A 32 -8.65 -4.12 -2.06
N ILE A 33 -7.32 -4.16 -1.90
CA ILE A 33 -6.63 -3.88 -0.64
C ILE A 33 -6.90 -2.45 -0.21
N THR A 34 -6.75 -1.48 -1.12
CA THR A 34 -6.94 -0.06 -0.77
C THR A 34 -8.39 0.26 -0.40
N ARG A 35 -9.37 -0.43 -1.01
CA ARG A 35 -10.77 -0.32 -0.60
C ARG A 35 -11.04 -0.95 0.77
N LEU A 36 -10.43 -2.09 1.09
CA LEU A 36 -10.58 -2.74 2.40
C LEU A 36 -9.87 -1.96 3.51
N ALA A 37 -8.66 -1.46 3.22
CA ALA A 37 -7.84 -0.75 4.18
C ALA A 37 -8.39 0.66 4.46
N PHE A 38 -8.62 1.42 3.38
CA PHE A 38 -8.88 2.86 3.43
C PHE A 38 -10.30 3.24 2.97
N GLY A 39 -11.14 2.29 2.58
CA GLY A 39 -12.46 2.60 2.04
C GLY A 39 -12.45 3.37 0.70
N LYS A 40 -11.27 3.62 0.12
CA LYS A 40 -11.07 4.50 -1.04
C LYS A 40 -10.55 3.71 -2.25
N ARG A 41 -10.99 4.14 -3.43
CA ARG A 41 -10.40 3.69 -4.70
C ARG A 41 -9.45 4.77 -5.19
N PHE A 42 -8.18 4.43 -5.30
CA PHE A 42 -7.16 5.32 -5.86
C PHE A 42 -7.04 5.22 -7.39
N MET A 43 -7.92 4.44 -8.03
CA MET A 43 -7.92 4.22 -9.48
C MET A 43 -9.26 4.68 -10.06
N ASN A 44 -9.21 5.46 -11.13
CA ASN A 44 -10.40 5.92 -11.85
C ASN A 44 -10.93 4.83 -12.81
N ALA A 45 -12.10 5.08 -13.42
CA ALA A 45 -12.72 4.15 -14.38
C ALA A 45 -11.86 3.90 -15.63
N ASN A 46 -10.95 4.82 -15.95
CA ASN A 46 -10.02 4.72 -17.08
C ASN A 46 -8.76 3.91 -16.75
N GLY A 47 -8.59 3.48 -15.50
CA GLY A 47 -7.42 2.73 -15.03
C GLY A 47 -6.23 3.59 -14.63
N GLU A 48 -6.41 4.91 -14.53
CA GLU A 48 -5.38 5.83 -14.06
C GLU A 48 -5.39 5.89 -12.54
N ILE A 49 -4.21 5.80 -11.94
CA ILE A 49 -4.01 5.86 -10.49
C ILE A 49 -3.78 7.32 -10.12
N ASP A 50 -4.49 7.81 -9.11
CA ASP A 50 -4.29 9.15 -8.55
C ASP A 50 -2.90 9.31 -7.92
N GLU A 51 -2.52 10.54 -7.56
CA GLU A 51 -1.19 10.82 -7.03
C GLU A 51 -0.93 10.09 -5.70
N GLN A 52 -1.92 10.07 -4.82
CA GLN A 52 -1.85 9.39 -3.51
C GLN A 52 -1.66 7.87 -3.68
N GLY A 53 -2.34 7.25 -4.65
CA GLY A 53 -2.21 5.85 -4.98
C GLY A 53 -0.87 5.52 -5.63
N ARG A 54 -0.33 6.41 -6.47
CA ARG A 54 1.03 6.24 -7.01
C ARG A 54 2.08 6.31 -5.91
N GLU A 55 1.91 7.23 -4.96
CA GLU A 55 2.77 7.31 -3.78
C GLU A 55 2.66 6.06 -2.92
N PHE A 56 1.45 5.61 -2.59
CA PHE A 56 1.22 4.38 -1.83
C PHE A 56 1.85 3.16 -2.52
N LYS A 57 1.66 3.00 -3.83
CA LYS A 57 2.28 1.93 -4.61
C LYS A 57 3.81 1.99 -4.56
N THR A 58 4.38 3.19 -4.62
CA THR A 58 5.83 3.39 -4.50
C THR A 58 6.33 3.00 -3.12
N ILE A 59 5.60 3.38 -2.07
CA ILE A 59 5.93 3.03 -0.69
C ILE A 59 5.90 1.51 -0.51
N VAL A 60 4.82 0.83 -0.88
CA VAL A 60 4.70 -0.63 -0.75
C VAL A 60 5.81 -1.34 -1.53
N ASN A 61 6.10 -0.91 -2.76
CA ASN A 61 7.13 -1.56 -3.58
C ASN A 61 8.55 -1.36 -3.02
N ASN A 62 8.83 -0.18 -2.44
CA ASN A 62 10.10 0.07 -1.77
C ASN A 62 10.19 -0.72 -0.46
N GLY A 63 9.10 -0.80 0.31
CA GLY A 63 9.00 -1.60 1.53
C GLY A 63 9.29 -3.08 1.28
N ILE A 64 8.77 -3.66 0.19
CA ILE A 64 9.07 -5.05 -0.20
C ILE A 64 10.56 -5.25 -0.48
N LYS A 65 11.20 -4.34 -1.23
CA LYS A 65 12.64 -4.43 -1.54
C LYS A 65 13.51 -4.31 -0.29
N ILE A 66 13.14 -3.37 0.57
CA ILE A 66 13.82 -3.09 1.83
C ILE A 66 13.68 -4.29 2.77
N GLY A 67 12.46 -4.81 2.96
CA GLY A 67 12.19 -6.01 3.76
C GLY A 67 12.90 -7.27 3.24
N ALA A 68 12.96 -7.45 1.92
CA ALA A 68 13.71 -8.57 1.32
C ALA A 68 15.20 -8.52 1.69
N SER A 69 15.82 -7.33 1.70
CA SER A 69 17.23 -7.18 2.10
C SER A 69 17.49 -7.49 3.57
N LEU A 70 16.56 -7.13 4.47
CA LEU A 70 16.62 -7.49 5.90
C LEU A 70 16.62 -9.01 6.10
N SER A 71 15.73 -9.73 5.42
CA SER A 71 15.58 -11.19 5.57
C SER A 71 16.88 -11.96 5.26
N VAL A 72 17.66 -11.52 4.28
CA VAL A 72 18.93 -12.15 3.91
C VAL A 72 20.00 -11.91 4.99
N ALA A 73 20.06 -10.68 5.52
CA ALA A 73 21.03 -10.30 6.55
C ALA A 73 20.72 -10.93 7.92
N GLU A 74 19.44 -11.19 8.22
CA GLU A 74 19.00 -11.87 9.45
C GLU A 74 19.20 -13.39 9.38
N PHE A 75 18.94 -14.02 8.23
CA PHE A 75 19.07 -15.47 8.08
C PHE A 75 20.53 -15.93 7.98
N ILE A 76 21.44 -15.04 7.53
CA ILE A 76 22.85 -15.36 7.33
C ILE A 76 23.74 -14.33 8.05
N TRP A 77 23.89 -14.51 9.36
CA TRP A 77 24.58 -13.56 10.25
C TRP A 77 26.01 -13.20 9.81
N TYR A 78 26.73 -14.13 9.17
CA TYR A 78 28.10 -13.90 8.67
C TYR A 78 28.15 -13.10 7.36
N LEU A 79 27.04 -12.93 6.64
CA LEU A 79 26.94 -12.05 5.46
C LEU A 79 26.43 -10.65 5.79
N ARG A 80 26.14 -10.36 7.07
CA ARG A 80 25.62 -9.07 7.51
C ARG A 80 26.50 -7.88 7.11
N TRP A 81 27.82 -8.08 7.01
CA TRP A 81 28.76 -7.04 6.57
C TRP A 81 28.76 -6.78 5.04
N LEU A 82 28.29 -7.74 4.23
CA LEU A 82 28.12 -7.59 2.77
C LEU A 82 26.81 -6.88 2.42
N CYS A 83 25.84 -6.88 3.34
CA CYS A 83 24.58 -6.16 3.21
C CYS A 83 24.44 -5.16 4.37
N PRO A 84 25.29 -4.11 4.43
CA PRO A 84 25.16 -3.08 5.45
C PRO A 84 23.77 -2.43 5.33
N LEU A 85 23.06 -2.37 6.45
CA LEU A 85 21.79 -1.68 6.56
C LEU A 85 22.00 -0.20 6.20
N ASN A 86 21.40 0.24 5.10
CA ASN A 86 21.40 1.66 4.74
C ASN A 86 20.34 2.41 5.58
N GLU A 87 20.65 2.66 6.84
CA GLU A 87 19.76 3.28 7.85
C GLU A 87 19.09 4.57 7.35
N GLU A 88 19.79 5.37 6.54
CA GLU A 88 19.24 6.60 5.96
C GLU A 88 18.11 6.32 4.96
N LEU A 89 18.26 5.29 4.11
CA LEU A 89 17.18 4.84 3.21
C LEU A 89 15.97 4.32 3.99
N TYR A 90 16.19 3.56 5.07
CA TYR A 90 15.09 3.08 5.92
C TYR A 90 14.36 4.24 6.58
N LYS A 91 15.10 5.18 7.18
CA LYS A 91 14.52 6.34 7.86
C LYS A 91 13.71 7.19 6.88
N THR A 92 14.28 7.52 5.73
CA THR A 92 13.60 8.30 4.69
C THR A 92 12.35 7.59 4.18
N HIS A 93 12.41 6.27 4.03
CA HIS A 93 11.27 5.48 3.60
C HIS A 93 10.15 5.45 4.66
N ASN A 94 10.50 5.22 5.93
CA ASN A 94 9.55 5.21 7.05
C ASN A 94 8.90 6.58 7.22
N GLU A 95 9.67 7.68 7.19
CA GLU A 95 9.10 9.03 7.27
C GLU A 95 8.11 9.30 6.13
N ARG A 96 8.41 8.83 4.91
CA ARG A 96 7.49 8.99 3.76
C ARG A 96 6.21 8.17 3.95
N ARG A 97 6.34 6.94 4.45
CA ARG A 97 5.23 6.05 4.78
C ARG A 97 4.34 6.64 5.87
N ASP A 98 4.95 7.16 6.93
CA ASP A 98 4.25 7.72 8.09
C ASP A 98 3.52 9.01 7.70
N ARG A 99 4.15 9.88 6.89
CA ARG A 99 3.47 11.07 6.31
C ARG A 99 2.24 10.72 5.48
N LEU A 100 2.32 9.70 4.62
CA LEU A 100 1.16 9.26 3.84
C LEU A 100 0.06 8.71 4.76
N THR A 101 0.45 7.92 5.76
CA THR A 101 -0.47 7.32 6.72
C THR A 101 -1.18 8.38 7.55
N MET A 102 -0.46 9.40 8.02
CA MET A 102 -1.01 10.49 8.79
C MET A 102 -2.05 11.28 7.98
N LYS A 103 -1.76 11.60 6.71
CA LYS A 103 -2.74 12.23 5.81
C LYS A 103 -4.01 11.41 5.67
N ILE A 104 -3.88 10.09 5.51
CA ILE A 104 -5.03 9.18 5.40
C ILE A 104 -5.83 9.16 6.71
N ILE A 105 -5.15 9.10 7.86
CA ILE A 105 -5.80 9.13 9.18
C ILE A 105 -6.54 10.47 9.37
N GLU A 106 -5.94 11.61 9.03
CA GLU A 106 -6.57 12.93 9.11
C GLU A 106 -7.81 13.04 8.21
N GLU A 107 -7.70 12.56 6.97
CA GLU A 107 -8.84 12.48 6.04
C GLU A 107 -10.00 11.66 6.63
N HIS A 108 -9.68 10.53 7.29
CA HIS A 108 -10.67 9.67 7.93
C HIS A 108 -11.27 10.29 9.19
N ALA A 109 -10.46 10.89 10.07
CA ALA A 109 -10.95 11.57 11.26
C ALA A 109 -11.94 12.70 10.91
N LYS A 110 -11.70 13.40 9.79
CA LYS A 110 -12.64 14.39 9.25
C LYS A 110 -13.91 13.72 8.72
N ALA A 111 -13.78 12.67 7.91
CA ALA A 111 -14.94 11.95 7.36
C ALA A 111 -15.82 11.30 8.44
N LEU A 112 -15.24 10.84 9.55
CA LEU A 112 -15.94 10.28 10.71
C LEU A 112 -16.84 11.34 11.36
N LYS A 113 -16.33 12.57 11.55
CA LYS A 113 -17.10 13.69 12.10
C LYS A 113 -18.25 14.12 11.19
N GLU A 114 -18.06 14.05 9.87
CA GLU A 114 -19.04 14.52 8.88
C GLU A 114 -20.11 13.48 8.53
N SER A 115 -19.73 12.19 8.46
CA SER A 115 -20.57 11.14 7.89
C SER A 115 -20.73 9.87 8.74
N GLY A 116 -20.08 9.82 9.92
CA GLY A 116 -20.07 8.64 10.79
C GLY A 116 -19.09 7.55 10.35
N ALA A 117 -18.98 6.51 11.18
CA ALA A 117 -18.05 5.39 10.99
C ALA A 117 -18.37 4.58 9.72
N LYS A 118 -17.34 4.18 8.99
CA LYS A 118 -17.39 3.38 7.76
C LYS A 118 -16.72 2.02 7.98
N GLN A 119 -17.24 0.98 7.33
CA GLN A 119 -16.69 -0.38 7.45
C GLN A 119 -15.41 -0.58 6.62
N HIS A 120 -14.30 0.04 7.02
CA HIS A 120 -12.97 -0.26 6.49
C HIS A 120 -11.92 -0.27 7.61
N PHE A 121 -10.77 -0.91 7.37
CA PHE A 121 -9.79 -1.27 8.39
C PHE A 121 -9.28 -0.08 9.22
N VAL A 122 -8.95 1.05 8.57
CA VAL A 122 -8.48 2.25 9.28
C VAL A 122 -9.53 2.81 10.24
N ASP A 123 -10.81 2.75 9.89
CA ASP A 123 -11.89 3.25 10.76
C ASP A 123 -12.09 2.33 11.98
N ALA A 124 -11.96 1.02 11.77
CA ALA A 124 -11.94 0.05 12.87
C ALA A 124 -10.74 0.28 13.80
N LEU A 125 -9.55 0.51 13.26
CA LEU A 125 -8.36 0.86 14.05
C LEU A 125 -8.56 2.17 14.83
N PHE A 126 -9.21 3.16 14.23
CA PHE A 126 -9.46 4.45 14.88
C PHE A 126 -10.49 4.33 16.01
N THR A 127 -11.56 3.57 15.80
CA THR A 127 -12.54 3.25 16.86
C THR A 127 -11.86 2.54 18.04
N LEU A 128 -10.95 1.60 17.75
CA LEU A 128 -10.16 0.90 18.77
C LEU A 128 -9.13 1.83 19.43
N LYS A 129 -8.57 2.80 18.71
CA LYS A 129 -7.68 3.82 19.27
C LYS A 129 -8.38 4.59 20.39
N GLU A 130 -9.60 5.05 20.14
CA GLU A 130 -10.40 5.76 21.14
C GLU A 130 -10.79 4.86 22.32
N GLN A 131 -11.12 3.60 22.05
CA GLN A 131 -11.54 2.66 23.09
C GLN A 131 -10.40 2.20 24.02
N TYR A 132 -9.20 2.03 23.48
CA TYR A 132 -8.05 1.43 24.17
C TYR A 132 -6.87 2.39 24.39
N ASP A 133 -7.05 3.68 24.11
CA ASP A 133 -6.01 4.72 24.23
C ASP A 133 -4.72 4.37 23.47
N LEU A 134 -4.86 3.86 22.24
CA LEU A 134 -3.71 3.47 21.42
C LEU A 134 -2.94 4.70 20.95
N SER A 135 -1.61 4.64 21.00
CA SER A 135 -0.76 5.68 20.41
C SER A 135 -0.85 5.69 18.88
N GLU A 136 -0.57 6.83 18.26
CA GLU A 136 -0.51 6.95 16.80
C GLU A 136 0.53 6.01 16.20
N ASP A 137 1.67 5.85 16.87
CA ASP A 137 2.71 4.91 16.47
C ASP A 137 2.22 3.46 16.46
N THR A 138 1.35 3.08 17.39
CA THR A 138 0.76 1.73 17.43
C THR A 138 -0.20 1.54 16.26
N VAL A 139 -1.04 2.54 15.96
CA VAL A 139 -1.96 2.49 14.82
C VAL A 139 -1.19 2.42 13.49
N ILE A 140 -0.13 3.22 13.34
CA ILE A 140 0.75 3.18 12.17
C ILE A 140 1.44 1.81 12.08
N GLY A 141 1.96 1.29 13.19
CA GLY A 141 2.58 -0.03 13.24
C GLY A 141 1.63 -1.15 12.81
N LEU A 142 0.39 -1.15 13.30
CA LEU A 142 -0.64 -2.15 12.94
C LEU A 142 -1.10 -2.06 11.49
N LEU A 143 -1.04 -0.87 10.87
CA LEU A 143 -1.37 -0.69 9.46
C LEU A 143 -0.32 -1.29 8.52
N TRP A 144 0.95 -1.35 8.96
CA TRP A 144 2.09 -1.75 8.15
C TRP A 144 2.76 -3.06 8.59
N MET A 145 2.17 -3.77 9.56
CA MET A 145 2.57 -5.12 9.97
C MET A 145 2.23 -6.17 8.91
#